data_AF-A0A9W7DM75-F1
#
_entry.id   AF-A0A9W7DM75-F1
#
_cell.length_a   1.000
_cell.length_b   1.000
_cell.length_c   1.000
_cell.angle_alpha   90.00
_cell.angle_beta   90.00
_cell.angle_gamma   90.00
#
_symmetry.space_group_name_H-M   'P 1'
#
loop_
_entity.id
_entity.type
_entity.pdbx_description
1 polymer ?
#
loop_
_entity_poly.entity_id
_entity_poly.type
_entity_poly.pdbx_seq_one_letter_code
_entity_poly.pdbx_strand_id
1 'polypeptide(L)'
;MGPGGSQLAFKTLFKDFSRAIRKLPKKFEREEAVDDLRAAFAKPLPATFAEQNELYQTGLKRLAFLHMQTGGAPRPTSGSRTIYSKGTKVEVKPADKVDPSLVGGSDKAPYSNWHGGNLDPESVQKHQRLLKRAGFKNNADAIGNGGVF
;
A
#
# COMPACT_ATOMS: atom_id res chain seq x y z
N MET A 1 12.99 -5.34 20.66
CA MET A 1 12.01 -4.45 19.97
C MET A 1 11.54 -3.42 20.99
N GLY A 2 11.75 -2.12 20.74
CA GLY A 2 11.43 -1.07 21.71
C GLY A 2 9.92 -0.78 21.84
N PRO A 3 9.49 -0.05 22.89
CA PRO A 3 8.08 0.25 23.19
C PRO A 3 7.34 1.03 22.08
N GLY A 4 8.07 1.70 21.18
CA GLY A 4 7.49 2.37 20.00
C GLY A 4 6.98 1.42 18.90
N GLY A 5 7.49 0.18 18.85
CA GLY A 5 7.11 -0.79 17.81
C GLY A 5 5.70 -1.36 18.00
N SER A 6 5.29 -1.62 19.25
CA SER A 6 3.97 -2.16 19.55
C SER A 6 2.87 -1.13 19.28
N GLN A 7 3.06 0.13 19.67
CA GLN A 7 2.07 1.19 19.41
C GLN A 7 1.81 1.41 17.91
N LEU A 8 2.84 1.33 17.06
CA LEU A 8 2.67 1.44 15.62
C LEU A 8 1.83 0.29 15.07
N ALA A 9 2.07 -0.94 15.54
CA ALA A 9 1.33 -2.13 15.14
C ALA A 9 -0.17 -2.05 15.54
N PHE A 10 -0.48 -1.54 16.74
CA PHE A 10 -1.86 -1.30 17.16
C PHE A 10 -2.55 -0.20 16.34
N LYS A 11 -1.82 0.86 15.96
CA LYS A 11 -2.35 1.90 15.06
C LYS A 11 -2.65 1.37 13.67
N THR A 12 -1.81 0.49 13.11
CA THR A 12 -2.10 -0.17 11.83
C THR A 12 -3.31 -1.08 11.93
N LEU A 13 -3.39 -1.87 13.01
CA LEU A 13 -4.52 -2.76 13.27
C LEU A 13 -5.86 -1.99 13.35
N PHE A 14 -5.89 -0.86 14.07
CA PHE A 14 -7.07 0.01 14.16
C PHE A 14 -7.52 0.53 12.79
N LYS A 15 -6.57 0.97 11.94
CA LYS A 15 -6.88 1.45 10.59
C LYS A 15 -7.48 0.35 9.72
N ASP A 16 -6.98 -0.88 9.85
CA ASP A 16 -7.47 -2.01 9.06
C ASP A 16 -8.86 -2.45 9.52
N PHE A 17 -9.13 -2.48 10.82
CA PHE A 17 -10.50 -2.67 11.34
C PHE A 17 -11.46 -1.59 10.83
N SER A 18 -11.07 -0.31 10.92
CA SER A 18 -11.89 0.80 10.45
C SER A 18 -12.24 0.68 8.97
N ARG A 19 -11.30 0.22 8.15
CA ARG A 19 -11.52 -0.01 6.71
C ARG A 19 -12.43 -1.20 6.46
N ALA A 20 -12.29 -2.28 7.23
CA ALA A 20 -13.13 -3.46 7.10
C ALA A 20 -14.57 -3.15 7.53
N ILE A 21 -14.79 -2.45 8.65
CA ILE A 21 -16.12 -2.03 9.11
C ILE A 21 -16.85 -1.20 8.06
N ARG A 22 -16.17 -0.28 7.37
CA ARG A 22 -16.76 0.54 6.29
C ARG A 22 -17.36 -0.29 5.14
N LYS A 23 -16.97 -1.56 4.99
CA LYS A 23 -17.47 -2.47 3.96
C LYS A 23 -18.70 -3.28 4.39
N LEU A 24 -19.11 -3.23 5.66
CA LEU A 24 -20.34 -3.90 6.12
C LEU A 24 -21.55 -3.40 5.32
N PRO A 25 -22.57 -4.22 5.03
CA PRO A 25 -23.66 -3.81 4.14
C PRO A 25 -24.58 -2.73 4.74
N LYS A 26 -24.87 -2.79 6.05
CA LYS A 26 -25.85 -1.93 6.70
C LYS A 26 -25.20 -0.72 7.35
N LYS A 27 -25.74 0.48 7.11
CA LYS A 27 -25.17 1.75 7.61
C LYS A 27 -25.18 1.84 9.14
N PHE A 28 -26.28 1.48 9.78
CA PHE A 28 -26.42 1.53 11.25
C PHE A 28 -25.37 0.65 11.95
N GLU A 29 -25.19 -0.59 11.48
CA GLU A 29 -24.18 -1.52 12.00
C GLU A 29 -22.74 -1.01 11.82
N ARG A 30 -22.47 -0.16 10.82
CA ARG A 30 -21.13 0.45 10.64
C ARG A 30 -20.84 1.48 11.72
N GLU A 31 -21.81 2.32 12.05
CA GLU A 31 -21.64 3.42 13.00
C GLU A 31 -21.43 2.85 14.40
N GLU A 32 -22.28 1.91 14.81
CA GLU A 32 -22.15 1.18 16.07
C GLU A 32 -20.80 0.44 16.17
N ALA A 33 -20.41 -0.30 15.13
CA ALA A 33 -19.13 -1.01 15.12
C ALA A 33 -17.90 -0.09 15.16
N VAL A 34 -17.99 1.13 14.61
CA VAL A 34 -16.91 2.12 14.71
C VAL A 34 -16.78 2.65 16.13
N ASP A 35 -17.90 2.91 16.81
CA ASP A 35 -17.89 3.41 18.18
C ASP A 35 -17.41 2.34 19.16
N ASP A 36 -17.81 1.08 18.97
CA ASP A 36 -17.27 -0.07 19.70
C ASP A 36 -15.76 -0.23 19.48
N LEU A 37 -15.29 -0.07 18.23
CA LEU A 37 -13.86 -0.13 17.93
C LEU A 37 -13.10 0.98 18.66
N ARG A 38 -13.62 2.21 18.66
CA ARG A 38 -13.01 3.33 19.36
C ARG A 38 -12.96 3.08 20.87
N ALA A 39 -14.05 2.60 21.45
CA ALA A 39 -14.11 2.27 22.88
C ALA A 39 -13.12 1.16 23.25
N ALA A 40 -12.96 0.14 22.40
CA ALA A 40 -12.01 -0.95 22.62
C ALA A 40 -10.55 -0.48 22.58
N PHE A 41 -10.19 0.39 21.62
CA PHE A 41 -8.82 0.90 21.45
C PHE A 41 -8.48 2.11 22.33
N ALA A 42 -9.48 2.73 22.98
CA ALA A 42 -9.26 3.78 23.98
C ALA A 42 -8.73 3.21 25.31
N LYS A 43 -8.91 1.91 25.56
CA LYS A 43 -8.39 1.25 26.77
C LYS A 43 -6.86 1.25 26.75
N PRO A 44 -6.20 1.52 27.89
CA PRO A 44 -4.74 1.51 27.96
C PRO A 44 -4.21 0.11 27.63
N LEU A 45 -3.09 0.07 26.91
CA LEU A 45 -2.40 -1.19 26.60
C LEU A 45 -1.84 -1.80 27.90
N PRO A 46 -1.84 -3.14 28.02
CA PRO A 46 -1.24 -3.82 29.16
C PRO A 46 0.26 -3.50 29.25
N ALA A 47 0.82 -3.48 30.46
CA ALA A 47 2.22 -3.15 30.69
C ALA A 47 3.18 -4.21 30.14
N THR A 48 2.74 -5.48 30.11
CA THR A 48 3.55 -6.62 29.71
C THR A 48 3.55 -6.82 28.20
N PHE A 49 4.72 -7.03 27.61
CA PHE A 49 4.84 -7.32 26.17
C PHE A 49 4.11 -8.60 25.74
N ALA A 50 4.14 -9.64 26.57
CA ALA A 50 3.45 -10.91 26.29
C ALA A 50 1.94 -10.70 26.11
N GLU A 51 1.30 -9.98 27.04
CA GLU A 51 -0.12 -9.64 26.98
C GLU A 51 -0.44 -8.74 25.77
N GLN A 52 0.43 -7.77 25.45
CA GLN A 52 0.28 -6.95 24.25
C GLN A 52 0.30 -7.81 22.98
N ASN A 53 1.20 -8.80 22.90
CA ASN A 53 1.29 -9.69 21.76
C ASN A 53 0.07 -10.61 21.65
N GLU A 54 -0.42 -11.17 22.76
CA GLU A 54 -1.65 -11.98 22.77
C GLU A 54 -2.88 -11.17 22.33
N LEU A 55 -3.02 -9.94 22.84
CA LEU A 55 -4.09 -9.03 22.44
C LEU A 55 -4.00 -8.70 20.95
N TYR A 56 -2.80 -8.46 20.44
CA TYR A 56 -2.56 -8.20 19.03
C TYR A 56 -2.94 -9.40 18.15
N GLN A 57 -2.52 -10.62 18.52
CA GLN A 57 -2.88 -11.85 17.80
C GLN A 57 -4.39 -12.11 17.81
N THR A 58 -5.04 -11.85 18.94
CA THR A 58 -6.50 -11.94 19.06
C THR A 58 -7.19 -10.92 18.14
N GLY A 59 -6.65 -9.70 18.07
CA GLY A 59 -7.09 -8.67 17.14
C GLY A 59 -6.95 -9.12 15.67
N LEU A 60 -5.82 -9.72 15.29
CA LEU A 60 -5.64 -10.25 13.93
C LEU A 60 -6.66 -11.33 13.57
N LYS A 61 -6.99 -12.25 14.48
CA LYS A 61 -8.01 -13.28 14.26
C LYS A 61 -9.40 -12.67 14.03
N ARG A 62 -9.78 -11.68 14.85
CA ARG A 62 -11.05 -10.95 14.70
C ARG A 62 -11.10 -10.15 13.41
N LEU A 63 -9.98 -9.54 13.02
CA LEU A 63 -9.87 -8.85 11.74
C LEU A 63 -10.08 -9.83 10.57
N ALA A 64 -9.42 -10.99 10.59
CA ALA A 64 -9.60 -12.02 9.57
C ALA A 64 -11.08 -12.46 9.45
N PHE A 65 -11.76 -12.67 10.58
CA PHE A 65 -13.19 -12.97 10.60
C PHE A 65 -14.03 -11.86 9.95
N LEU A 66 -13.79 -10.60 10.32
CA LEU A 66 -14.49 -9.46 9.74
C LEU A 66 -14.24 -9.35 8.23
N HIS A 67 -13.02 -9.66 7.78
CA HIS A 67 -12.66 -9.72 6.36
C HIS A 67 -13.43 -10.81 5.62
N MET A 68 -13.62 -11.99 6.23
CA MET A 68 -14.47 -13.05 5.67
C MET A 68 -15.93 -12.58 5.53
N GLN A 69 -16.47 -11.93 6.55
CA GLN A 69 -17.85 -11.44 6.54
C GLN A 69 -18.08 -10.29 5.55
N THR A 70 -17.09 -9.43 5.35
CA THR A 70 -17.19 -8.26 4.47
C THR A 70 -16.71 -8.52 3.03
N GLY A 71 -16.30 -9.76 2.72
CA GLY A 71 -15.76 -10.14 1.41
C GLY A 71 -14.46 -9.39 1.03
N GLY A 72 -13.81 -8.74 1.99
CA GLY A 72 -12.57 -8.02 1.75
C GLY A 72 -11.40 -8.97 1.91
N ALA A 73 -10.67 -9.29 0.85
CA ALA A 73 -9.39 -9.98 1.00
C ALA A 73 -8.45 -9.13 1.89
N PRO A 74 -7.70 -9.72 2.85
CA PRO A 74 -6.61 -9.01 3.50
C PRO A 74 -5.66 -8.53 2.40
N ARG A 75 -5.19 -7.28 2.49
CA ARG A 75 -4.14 -6.82 1.58
C ARG A 75 -2.96 -7.77 1.76
N PRO A 76 -2.43 -8.40 0.70
CA PRO A 76 -1.15 -9.07 0.83
C PRO A 76 -0.13 -8.01 1.24
N THR A 77 0.42 -8.14 2.43
CA THR A 77 1.52 -7.29 2.94
C THR A 77 2.78 -7.45 2.11
N SER A 78 2.84 -8.49 1.26
CA SER A 78 3.85 -8.71 0.25
C SER A 78 3.35 -8.19 -1.10
N GLY A 79 3.61 -6.93 -1.42
CA GLY A 79 3.54 -6.47 -2.80
C GLY A 79 4.62 -7.19 -3.59
N SER A 80 4.24 -8.12 -4.48
CA SER A 80 5.19 -8.55 -5.52
C SER A 80 5.54 -7.31 -6.32
N ARG A 81 6.85 -7.06 -6.47
CA ARG A 81 7.32 -5.97 -7.32
C ARG A 81 7.48 -6.57 -8.70
N THR A 82 6.62 -6.18 -9.62
CA THR A 82 6.82 -6.51 -11.04
C THR A 82 7.91 -5.58 -11.58
N ILE A 83 9.01 -6.15 -12.06
CA ILE A 83 10.10 -5.44 -12.74
C ILE A 83 10.06 -5.88 -14.21
N TYR A 84 10.19 -4.94 -15.14
CA TYR A 84 10.19 -5.23 -16.57
C TYR A 84 11.62 -5.09 -17.08
N SER A 85 12.30 -6.22 -17.32
CA SER A 85 13.64 -6.23 -17.91
C SER A 85 13.56 -6.70 -19.35
N LYS A 86 14.08 -5.93 -20.31
CA LYS A 86 14.12 -6.28 -21.75
C LYS A 86 12.77 -6.71 -22.35
N GLY A 87 11.66 -6.12 -21.89
CA GLY A 87 10.32 -6.38 -22.41
C GLY A 87 9.63 -7.62 -21.83
N THR A 88 10.27 -8.37 -20.93
CA THR A 88 9.65 -9.49 -20.21
C THR A 88 9.25 -9.09 -18.78
N LYS A 89 8.06 -9.52 -18.38
CA LYS A 89 7.52 -9.33 -17.03
C LYS A 89 8.26 -10.27 -16.06
N VAL A 90 8.99 -9.71 -15.10
CA VAL A 90 9.63 -10.48 -14.03
C VAL A 90 8.88 -10.20 -12.73
N GLU A 91 8.21 -11.21 -12.20
CA GLU A 91 7.59 -11.14 -10.88
C GLU A 91 8.64 -11.47 -9.83
N VAL A 92 9.05 -10.45 -9.07
CA VAL A 92 9.99 -10.65 -7.97
C VAL A 92 9.22 -10.99 -6.70
N LYS A 93 9.45 -12.19 -6.16
CA LYS A 93 8.99 -12.58 -4.82
C LYS A 93 10.00 -12.08 -3.78
N PRO A 94 9.56 -11.73 -2.56
CA PRO A 94 10.43 -11.13 -1.54
C PRO A 94 11.56 -12.05 -1.04
N ALA A 95 11.54 -13.34 -1.35
CA ALA A 95 12.57 -14.31 -0.97
C ALA A 95 13.72 -14.42 -1.99
N ASP A 96 13.55 -13.87 -3.20
CA ASP A 96 14.56 -13.96 -4.25
C ASP A 96 15.57 -12.81 -4.07
N LYS A 97 16.85 -13.16 -3.94
CA LYS A 97 17.94 -12.18 -4.04
C LYS A 97 17.92 -11.61 -5.45
N VAL A 98 17.31 -10.45 -5.62
CA VAL A 98 17.23 -9.78 -6.92
C VAL A 98 18.64 -9.43 -7.36
N ASP A 99 19.01 -9.86 -8.56
CA ASP A 99 20.27 -9.48 -9.18
C ASP A 99 20.31 -7.93 -9.28
N PRO A 100 21.30 -7.26 -8.67
CA PRO A 100 21.41 -5.81 -8.69
C PRO A 100 21.58 -5.24 -10.11
N SER A 101 21.89 -6.07 -11.11
CA SER A 101 21.87 -5.67 -12.52
C SER A 101 20.46 -5.47 -13.10
N LEU A 102 19.41 -6.05 -12.49
CA LEU A 102 18.00 -5.88 -12.87
C LEU A 102 17.34 -4.68 -12.18
N VAL A 103 17.87 -4.29 -11.02
CA VAL A 103 17.48 -3.08 -10.29
C VAL A 103 18.49 -2.01 -10.65
N GLY A 104 18.33 -1.39 -11.83
CA GLY A 104 19.17 -0.27 -12.25
C GLY A 104 19.44 0.68 -11.08
N GLY A 105 20.72 0.87 -10.78
CA GLY A 105 21.21 1.48 -9.54
C GLY A 105 20.45 2.76 -9.17
N SER A 106 20.15 2.87 -7.88
CA SER A 106 19.42 3.97 -7.24
C SER A 106 20.14 5.32 -7.24
N ASP A 107 21.19 5.51 -8.04
CA ASP A 107 22.10 6.64 -7.93
C ASP A 107 21.74 7.84 -8.83
N LYS A 108 20.60 7.78 -9.53
CA LYS A 108 20.07 8.94 -10.27
C LYS A 108 18.55 9.00 -10.21
N ALA A 109 18.01 9.71 -9.24
CA ALA A 109 16.70 10.35 -9.40
C ALA A 109 16.92 11.86 -9.55
N PRO A 110 16.64 12.44 -10.74
CA PRO A 110 16.32 13.86 -10.77
C PRO A 110 14.92 14.16 -11.36
N TYR A 111 14.42 13.44 -12.37
CA TYR A 111 13.06 13.65 -12.90
C TYR A 111 12.51 12.32 -13.43
N SER A 112 11.22 12.07 -13.23
CA SER A 112 10.55 10.82 -13.54
C SER A 112 10.95 10.26 -14.91
N ASN A 113 11.63 9.13 -14.91
CA ASN A 113 12.06 8.39 -16.09
C ASN A 113 10.85 7.66 -16.69
N TRP A 114 9.88 8.42 -17.21
CA TRP A 114 8.89 7.96 -18.21
C TRP A 114 9.54 7.70 -19.58
N HIS A 115 10.82 7.36 -19.59
CA HIS A 115 11.66 7.19 -20.77
C HIS A 115 12.20 5.77 -20.73
N GLY A 116 11.31 4.83 -21.06
CA GLY A 116 11.65 3.64 -21.86
C GLY A 116 12.72 2.67 -21.33
N GLY A 117 12.67 2.26 -20.07
CA GLY A 117 13.58 1.19 -19.60
C GLY A 117 12.99 0.14 -18.65
N ASN A 118 12.04 0.51 -17.78
CA ASN A 118 11.59 -0.37 -16.70
C ASN A 118 10.13 -0.13 -16.26
N LEU A 119 9.32 0.47 -17.13
CA LEU A 119 7.92 0.77 -16.86
C LEU A 119 7.01 -0.14 -17.67
N ASP A 120 5.93 -0.59 -17.04
CA ASP A 120 4.85 -1.34 -17.67
C ASP A 120 4.30 -0.55 -18.89
N PRO A 121 4.26 -1.14 -20.09
CA PRO A 121 3.70 -0.52 -21.29
C PRO A 121 2.31 0.09 -21.07
N GLU A 122 1.44 -0.55 -20.28
CA GLU A 122 0.09 -0.02 -20.02
C GLU A 122 0.12 1.25 -19.16
N SER A 123 1.02 1.32 -18.19
CA SER A 123 1.19 2.51 -17.34
C SER A 123 1.66 3.70 -18.17
N VAL A 124 2.63 3.48 -19.08
CA VAL A 124 3.12 4.50 -20.02
C VAL A 124 2.00 5.01 -20.92
N GLN A 125 1.20 4.10 -21.50
CA GLN A 125 0.07 4.49 -22.33
C GLN A 125 -1.00 5.27 -21.56
N LYS A 126 -1.34 4.84 -20.33
CA LYS A 126 -2.33 5.51 -19.49
C LYS A 126 -1.88 6.93 -19.15
N HIS A 127 -0.60 7.10 -18.80
CA HIS A 127 -0.04 8.42 -18.53
C HIS A 127 -0.06 9.33 -19.76
N GLN A 128 0.32 8.84 -20.93
CA GLN A 128 0.24 9.62 -22.17
C GLN A 128 -1.21 10.02 -22.52
N ARG A 129 -2.20 9.15 -22.27
CA ARG A 129 -3.62 9.50 -22.44
C ARG A 129 -4.06 10.61 -21.49
N LEU A 130 -3.59 10.58 -20.24
CA LEU A 130 -3.88 11.62 -19.25
C LEU A 130 -3.25 12.97 -19.64
N LEU A 131 -2.01 12.95 -20.15
CA LEU A 131 -1.35 14.15 -20.67
C LEU A 131 -2.13 14.78 -21.82
N LYS A 132 -2.55 13.98 -22.80
CA LYS A 132 -3.38 14.45 -23.91
C LYS A 132 -4.71 15.06 -23.43
N ARG A 133 -5.35 14.44 -22.42
CA ARG A 133 -6.60 14.97 -21.83
C ARG A 133 -6.38 16.31 -21.10
N ALA A 134 -5.20 16.51 -20.52
CA ALA A 134 -4.81 17.75 -19.87
C ALA A 134 -4.29 18.83 -20.85
N GLY A 135 -4.27 18.52 -22.16
CA GLY A 135 -3.83 19.46 -23.20
C GLY A 135 -2.34 19.41 -23.54
N PHE A 136 -1.56 18.54 -22.90
CA PHE A 136 -0.13 18.39 -23.17
C PHE A 136 0.14 17.40 -24.30
N LYS A 137 1.06 17.76 -25.20
CA LYS A 137 1.42 16.92 -26.36
C LYS A 137 2.30 15.74 -25.97
N ASN A 138 3.22 15.95 -25.03
CA ASN A 138 4.15 14.94 -24.54
C ASN A 138 4.59 15.27 -23.09
N ASN A 139 5.39 14.38 -22.48
CA ASN A 139 5.87 14.60 -21.12
C ASN A 139 6.81 15.82 -21.01
N ALA A 140 7.53 16.17 -22.09
CA ALA A 140 8.39 17.35 -22.12
C ALA A 140 7.61 18.66 -22.01
N ASP A 141 6.43 18.71 -22.65
CA ASP A 141 5.47 19.81 -22.58
C ASP A 141 4.88 19.97 -21.17
N ALA A 142 4.57 18.84 -20.51
CA ALA A 142 4.08 18.84 -19.13
C ALA A 142 5.14 19.17 -18.07
N ILE A 143 6.42 18.88 -18.36
CA ILE A 143 7.56 19.21 -17.50
C ILE A 143 8.01 20.67 -17.71
N GLY A 144 7.60 21.32 -18.80
CA GLY A 144 8.01 22.69 -19.12
C GLY A 144 9.40 22.80 -19.76
N ASN A 145 9.95 21.69 -20.27
CA ASN A 145 11.23 21.68 -21.01
C ASN A 145 11.04 21.98 -22.52
N GLY A 146 9.93 22.63 -22.89
CA GLY A 146 9.71 23.18 -24.21
C GLY A 146 10.31 24.58 -24.33
N GLY A 147 11.62 24.65 -24.59
CA GLY A 147 12.31 25.75 -25.27
C GLY A 147 12.06 27.20 -24.82
N VAL A 148 13.09 27.81 -24.24
CA VAL A 148 13.48 29.17 -24.66
C VAL A 148 13.76 29.11 -26.17
N PHE A 149 13.23 30.09 -26.91
CA PHE A 149 13.32 30.36 -28.36
C PHE A 149 14.30 29.51 -29.19
#